data_AF-A0A920U8G4-F1
#
_entry.id   AF-A0A920U8G4-F1
#
_cell.length_a   1.000
_cell.length_b   1.000
_cell.length_c   1.000
_cell.angle_alpha   90.00
_cell.angle_beta   90.00
_cell.angle_gamma   90.00
#
_symmetry.space_group_name_H-M   'P 1'
#
loop_
_entity.id
_entity.type
_entity.pdbx_description
1 polymer ?
#
loop_
_entity_poly.entity_id
_entity_poly.type
_entity_poly.pdbx_seq_one_letter_code
_entity_poly.pdbx_strand_id
1 'polypeptide(L)' 'MIGRRIGDLGLPEEAEVAAVIRFGVVLDLDPDLVLEADDQVTVVGPEESMPAPGEPAPLG' A
#
# COMPACT_ATOMS: atom_id res chain seq x y z
N MET A 1 0.98 -2.41 -9.68
CA MET A 1 0.81 -1.25 -8.79
C MET A 1 0.56 0.02 -9.59
N ILE A 2 1.53 0.51 -10.38
CA ILE A 2 1.40 1.78 -11.12
C ILE A 2 0.10 1.83 -11.93
N GLY A 3 -0.62 2.94 -11.80
CA GLY A 3 -1.89 3.18 -12.46
C GLY A 3 -3.10 2.54 -11.78
N ARG A 4 -2.93 1.79 -10.67
CA ARG A 4 -4.04 1.27 -9.86
C ARG A 4 -4.41 2.24 -8.75
N ARG A 5 -5.68 2.22 -8.34
CA ARG A 5 -6.17 2.95 -7.17
C ARG A 5 -5.80 2.20 -5.89
N ILE A 6 -5.59 2.91 -4.78
CA ILE A 6 -5.28 2.26 -3.50
C ILE A 6 -6.45 1.41 -2.97
N GLY A 7 -7.69 1.76 -3.31
CA GLY A 7 -8.88 0.99 -2.95
C GLY A 7 -9.02 -0.34 -3.72
N ASP A 8 -8.30 -0.48 -4.84
CA ASP A 8 -8.33 -1.69 -5.68
C ASP A 8 -7.20 -2.68 -5.34
N LEU A 9 -6.43 -2.41 -4.27
CA LEU A 9 -5.33 -3.27 -3.86
C LEU A 9 -5.86 -4.52 -3.16
N GLY A 10 -5.38 -5.70 -3.59
CA GLY A 10 -5.71 -6.97 -2.94
C GLY A 10 -4.97 -7.18 -1.63
N LEU A 11 -5.32 -6.40 -0.60
CA LEU A 11 -4.72 -6.49 0.73
C LEU A 11 -5.25 -7.72 1.50
N PRO A 12 -4.43 -8.31 2.40
CA PRO A 12 -4.91 -9.31 3.36
C PRO A 12 -6.06 -8.77 4.21
N GLU A 13 -6.87 -9.68 4.76
CA GLU A 13 -7.92 -9.31 5.71
C GLU A 13 -7.31 -8.55 6.90
N GLU A 14 -7.96 -7.47 7.33
CA GLU A 14 -7.51 -6.57 8.40
C GLU A 14 -6.22 -5.78 8.11
N ALA A 15 -5.70 -5.82 6.89
CA ALA A 15 -4.61 -4.95 6.44
C ALA A 15 -5.13 -3.69 5.75
N GLU A 16 -4.42 -2.58 5.92
CA GLU A 16 -4.75 -1.28 5.33
C GLU A 16 -3.51 -0.54 4.82
N VAL A 17 -3.72 0.36 3.86
CA VAL A 17 -2.69 1.34 3.47
C VAL A 17 -2.64 2.41 4.56
N ALA A 18 -1.52 2.51 5.27
CA ALA A 18 -1.31 3.48 6.33
C ALA A 18 -0.64 4.78 5.84
N ALA A 19 0.09 4.72 4.71
CA ALA A 19 0.70 5.89 4.10
C ALA A 19 1.02 5.66 2.62
N VAL A 20 0.90 6.74 1.83
CA VAL A 20 1.51 6.86 0.51
C VAL A 20 2.40 8.10 0.52
N ILE A 21 3.67 7.92 0.19
CA ILE A 21 4.66 8.99 0.12
C ILE A 21 5.15 9.11 -1.31
N ARG A 22 4.99 10.31 -1.89
CA ARG A 22 5.45 10.64 -3.23
C ARG A 22 6.50 11.71 -3.17
N PHE A 23 7.71 11.40 -3.63
CA PHE A 23 8.86 12.32 -3.60
C PHE A 23 9.08 13.00 -2.23
N GLY A 24 8.84 12.26 -1.14
CA GLY A 24 9.01 12.72 0.24
C GLY A 24 7.79 13.45 0.84
N VAL A 25 6.67 13.58 0.10
CA VAL A 25 5.43 14.19 0.57
C VAL A 25 4.41 13.12 0.90
N VAL A 26 3.83 13.16 2.11
CA VAL A 26 2.71 12.30 2.51
C VAL A 26 1.45 12.78 1.79
N LEU A 27 0.76 11.87 1.10
CA LEU A 27 -0.49 12.14 0.39
C LEU A 27 -1.70 11.81 1.26
N ASP A 28 -2.82 12.46 0.97
CA ASP A 28 -4.12 12.09 1.56
C ASP A 28 -4.55 10.71 1.06
N LEU A 29 -4.95 9.85 1.98
CA LEU A 29 -5.36 8.47 1.69
C LEU A 29 -6.82 8.44 1.26
N ASP A 30 -7.04 8.74 -0.02
CA ASP A 30 -8.31 8.59 -0.71
C ASP A 30 -8.35 7.24 -1.45
N PRO A 31 -9.39 6.40 -1.33
CA PRO A 31 -9.51 5.14 -2.09
C PRO A 31 -9.31 5.28 -3.60
N ASP A 32 -9.62 6.44 -4.18
CA ASP A 32 -9.44 6.74 -5.60
C ASP A 32 -8.03 7.26 -5.96
N LEU A 33 -7.14 7.43 -4.98
CA LEU A 33 -5.74 7.82 -5.20
C LEU A 33 -5.06 6.80 -6.11
N VAL A 34 -4.55 7.27 -7.25
CA VAL A 34 -3.83 6.45 -8.22
C VAL A 34 -2.34 6.42 -7.89
N LEU A 35 -1.81 5.21 -7.73
CA LEU A 35 -0.40 4.97 -7.50
C LEU A 35 0.43 5.30 -8.74
N GLU A 36 1.48 6.08 -8.55
CA GLU A 36 2.47 6.43 -9.57
C GLU A 36 3.78 5.67 -9.35
N ALA A 37 4.68 5.77 -10.32
CA ALA A 37 6.03 5.26 -10.14
C ALA A 37 6.72 5.98 -8.97
N ASP A 38 7.56 5.24 -8.24
CA ASP A 38 8.33 5.72 -7.09
C ASP A 38 7.50 6.13 -5.86
N ASP A 39 6.19 5.89 -5.86
CA ASP A 39 5.39 5.96 -4.63
C ASP A 39 5.89 4.92 -3.62
N GLN A 40 6.11 5.37 -2.39
CA GLN A 40 6.37 4.49 -1.25
C GLN A 40 5.05 4.25 -0.54
N VAL A 41 4.62 2.99 -0.51
CA VAL A 41 3.36 2.58 0.11
C VAL A 41 3.68 1.80 1.38
N THR A 42 3.11 2.24 2.50
CA THR A 42 3.16 1.52 3.79
C THR A 42 1.85 0.80 4.00
N VAL A 43 1.91 -0.51 4.20
CA VAL A 43 0.77 -1.35 4.58
C VAL A 43 0.98 -1.85 6.00
N VAL A 44 -0.06 -1.79 6.82
CA VAL A 44 -0.06 -2.31 8.19
C VAL A 44 -1.18 -3.34 8.32
N GLY A 45 -0.96 -4.37 9.12
CA GLY A 45 -1.91 -5.44 9.38
C GLY A 45 -1.38 -6.41 10.43
N PRO A 46 -2.16 -7.44 10.79
CA PRO A 46 -1.72 -8.51 11.68
C PRO A 46 -0.41 -9.17 11.22
N GLU A 47 0.47 -9.52 12.16
CA GLU A 47 1.78 -10.12 11.83
C GLU A 47 1.61 -11.44 11.06
N GLU A 48 0.60 -12.22 11.41
CA GLU A 48 0.28 -13.51 10.79
C GLU A 48 -0.24 -13.38 9.34
N SER A 49 -0.76 -12.22 8.94
CA SER A 49 -1.30 -11.97 7.59
C SER A 49 -0.32 -11.19 6.70
N MET A 50 0.75 -10.65 7.29
CA MET A 50 1.79 -9.91 6.61
C MET A 50 2.96 -10.82 6.19
N PRO A 51 3.61 -10.55 5.05
CA PRO A 51 4.77 -11.31 4.61
C PRO A 51 5.95 -11.14 5.57
N ALA A 52 6.85 -12.13 5.61
CA ALA A 52 8.02 -12.04 6.46
C ALA A 52 8.96 -10.89 6.00
N PRO A 53 9.78 -10.32 6.88
CA PRO A 53 10.70 -9.25 6.50
C PRO A 53 11.59 -9.63 5.30
N GLY A 54 11.54 -8.83 4.25
CA GLY A 54 12.29 -9.06 3.00
C GLY A 54 11.53 -9.85 1.94
N GLU A 55 10.37 -10.40 2.26
CA GLU A 55 9.45 -10.95 1.27
C GLU A 55 8.64 -9.83 0.59
N PRO A 56 8.13 -10.04 -0.63
CA PRO A 56 7.35 -9.04 -1.34
C PRO A 56 6.08 -8.63 -0.59
N ALA A 57 5.73 -7.35 -0.66
CA ALA A 57 4.48 -6.83 -0.09
C ALA A 57 3.25 -7.51 -0.71
N PRO A 58 2.14 -7.68 0.05
CA PRO A 58 0.97 -8.44 -0.38
C PRO A 58 0.04 -7.57 -1.23
N LEU A 59 0.54 -7.16 -2.39
CA LEU A 59 -0.02 -6.10 -3.21
C LEU A 59 -0.51 -6.65 -4.57
N GLY A 60 -1.46 -7.59 -4.50
CA GLY A 60 -2.04 -8.30 -5.66
C GLY A 60 -2.68 -7.39 -6.70
#